data_AF-A0A354AXA5-F1
#
_entry.id   AF-A0A354AXA5-F1
#
_cell.length_a   1.000
_cell.length_b   1.000
_cell.length_c   1.000
_cell.angle_alpha   90.00
_cell.angle_beta   90.00
_cell.angle_gamma   90.00
#
_symmetry.space_group_name_H-M   'P 1'
#
loop_
_entity.id
_entity.type
_entity.pdbx_description
1 polymer ?
#
loop_
_entity_poly.entity_id
_entity_poly.type
_entity_poly.pdbx_seq_one_letter_code
_entity_poly.pdbx_strand_id
1 'polypeptide(L)'
;MMILSAWALFAGWLHLQPKFRPSLAWFKNAESRLNHHLAVLFGFSSIAWTGHLVHVAIPESRGQHVGWDNFLSVLPHPAGLAPFFTGNWGVYAQNPDTAYQVFNSTEGSGTAILTFLGGFHPQTEALWLTDIAHHHLAIGCIFVIAGHMYRTNFGIGHSIREILDAHNPPKGTPGDLGAGHKGLYDTINNSLHFQLGLALASLGVVTSLVAQHMYALPSYAFIAKDYTTQAALYTHHQYI
;
A
#
# COMPACT_ATOMS: atom_id res chain seq x y z
N MET A 1 17.97 -0.52 -9.09
CA MET A 1 16.91 -0.42 -10.13
C MET A 1 17.31 -0.98 -11.49
N MET A 2 18.55 -0.80 -11.99
CA MET A 2 18.97 -1.37 -13.29
C MET A 2 18.81 -2.90 -13.38
N ILE A 3 19.21 -3.64 -12.34
CA ILE A 3 19.03 -5.10 -12.28
C ILE A 3 17.54 -5.44 -12.38
N LEU A 4 16.67 -4.82 -11.58
CA LEU A 4 15.22 -5.05 -11.64
C LEU A 4 14.64 -4.78 -13.03
N SER A 5 15.08 -3.71 -13.69
CA SER A 5 14.68 -3.41 -15.08
C SER A 5 15.13 -4.51 -16.05
N ALA A 6 16.38 -4.98 -15.95
CA ALA A 6 16.88 -6.09 -16.74
C ALA A 6 16.08 -7.38 -16.52
N TRP A 7 15.73 -7.68 -15.26
CA TRP A 7 14.86 -8.81 -14.91
C TRP A 7 13.46 -8.68 -15.52
N ALA A 8 12.86 -7.48 -15.50
CA ALA A 8 11.55 -7.23 -16.09
C ALA A 8 11.57 -7.41 -17.63
N LEU A 9 12.59 -6.88 -18.31
CA LEU A 9 12.79 -7.06 -19.75
C LEU A 9 12.99 -8.53 -20.10
N PHE A 10 13.81 -9.23 -19.32
CA PHE A 10 14.03 -10.67 -19.48
C PHE A 10 12.74 -11.47 -19.27
N ALA A 11 11.97 -11.17 -18.23
CA ALA A 11 10.68 -11.82 -17.98
C ALA A 11 9.69 -11.59 -19.13
N GLY A 12 9.66 -10.37 -19.68
CA GLY A 12 8.86 -10.05 -20.87
C GLY A 12 9.25 -10.90 -22.09
N TRP A 13 10.55 -10.97 -22.39
CA TRP A 13 11.06 -11.85 -23.44
C TRP A 13 10.75 -13.34 -23.17
N LEU A 14 10.90 -13.79 -21.93
CA LEU A 14 10.68 -15.17 -21.51
C LEU A 14 9.23 -15.59 -21.75
N HIS A 15 8.26 -14.76 -21.34
CA HIS A 15 6.83 -15.04 -21.50
C HIS A 15 6.32 -14.94 -22.95
N LEU A 16 7.16 -14.52 -23.89
CA LEU A 16 6.87 -14.64 -25.32
C LEU A 16 7.32 -15.98 -25.92
N GLN A 17 8.21 -16.70 -25.23
CA GLN A 17 8.72 -17.99 -25.68
C GLN A 17 7.62 -19.06 -25.66
N PRO A 18 7.58 -20.00 -26.64
CA PRO A 18 6.48 -20.96 -26.78
C PRO A 18 6.16 -21.77 -25.51
N LYS A 19 7.19 -22.14 -24.74
CA LYS A 19 7.03 -22.94 -23.51
C LYS A 19 6.44 -22.15 -22.34
N PHE A 20 6.61 -20.83 -22.31
CA PHE A 20 6.27 -19.98 -21.15
C PHE A 20 5.13 -18.99 -21.45
N ARG A 21 4.57 -19.04 -22.66
CA ARG A 21 3.44 -18.20 -23.08
C ARG A 21 2.18 -18.58 -22.28
N PRO A 22 1.60 -17.67 -21.49
CA PRO A 22 0.39 -17.96 -20.74
C PRO A 22 -0.81 -18.19 -21.67
N SER A 23 -1.75 -19.04 -21.25
CA SER A 23 -2.99 -19.28 -21.98
C SER A 23 -3.99 -18.12 -21.82
N LEU A 24 -5.00 -18.05 -22.69
CA LEU A 24 -6.06 -17.05 -22.56
C LEU A 24 -6.84 -17.19 -21.24
N ALA A 25 -7.05 -18.42 -20.77
CA ALA A 25 -7.73 -18.69 -19.50
C ALA A 25 -6.96 -18.11 -18.31
N TRP A 26 -5.62 -18.10 -18.37
CA TRP A 26 -4.78 -17.47 -17.36
C TRP A 26 -5.04 -15.95 -17.26
N PHE A 27 -5.11 -15.26 -18.40
CA PHE A 27 -5.37 -13.81 -18.44
C PHE A 27 -6.79 -13.43 -17.97
N LYS A 28 -7.76 -14.32 -18.17
CA LYS A 28 -9.18 -14.11 -17.77
C LYS A 28 -9.50 -14.57 -16.35
N ASN A 29 -8.54 -15.09 -15.59
CA ASN A 29 -8.74 -15.50 -14.21
C ASN A 29 -8.72 -14.29 -13.26
N ALA A 30 -9.86 -13.58 -13.19
CA ALA A 30 -10.01 -12.35 -12.43
C ALA A 30 -9.89 -12.57 -10.93
N GLU A 31 -10.52 -13.61 -10.38
CA GLU A 31 -10.49 -13.92 -8.94
C GLU A 31 -9.05 -14.19 -8.47
N SER A 32 -8.31 -15.04 -9.17
CA SER A 32 -6.91 -15.33 -8.81
C SER A 32 -6.07 -14.05 -8.89
N ARG A 33 -6.22 -13.26 -9.96
CA ARG A 33 -5.46 -12.01 -10.13
C ARG A 33 -5.75 -11.02 -9.00
N LEU A 34 -7.01 -10.82 -8.64
CA LEU A 34 -7.40 -9.91 -7.56
C LEU A 34 -6.87 -10.37 -6.20
N ASN A 35 -6.97 -11.67 -5.88
CA ASN A 35 -6.40 -12.21 -4.65
C ASN A 35 -4.89 -11.94 -4.55
N HIS A 36 -4.14 -12.23 -5.62
CA HIS A 36 -2.69 -12.00 -5.64
C HIS A 36 -2.35 -10.50 -5.58
N HIS A 37 -3.09 -9.64 -6.28
CA HIS A 37 -2.83 -8.21 -6.26
C HIS A 37 -3.16 -7.60 -4.89
N LEU A 38 -4.30 -7.95 -4.30
CA LEU A 38 -4.67 -7.46 -2.97
C LEU A 38 -3.70 -7.99 -1.92
N ALA A 39 -3.52 -9.31 -1.79
CA ALA A 39 -2.71 -9.85 -0.69
C ALA A 39 -1.21 -9.65 -0.90
N VAL A 40 -0.68 -9.91 -2.09
CA VAL A 40 0.77 -9.89 -2.33
C VAL A 40 1.23 -8.52 -2.79
N LEU A 41 0.69 -8.02 -3.90
CA LEU A 41 1.17 -6.77 -4.49
C LEU A 41 0.91 -5.57 -3.56
N PHE A 42 -0.26 -5.49 -2.92
CA PHE A 42 -0.57 -4.40 -1.99
C PHE A 42 -0.28 -4.78 -0.53
N GLY A 43 -0.81 -5.90 -0.05
CA GLY A 43 -0.69 -6.32 1.35
C GLY A 43 0.75 -6.54 1.78
N PHE A 44 1.42 -7.55 1.21
CA PHE A 44 2.80 -7.89 1.58
C PHE A 44 3.80 -6.79 1.21
N SER A 45 3.62 -6.07 0.10
CA SER A 45 4.48 -4.91 -0.19
C SER A 45 4.33 -3.81 0.86
N SER A 46 3.11 -3.53 1.35
CA SER A 46 2.90 -2.53 2.40
C SER A 46 3.48 -2.99 3.75
N ILE A 47 3.35 -4.28 4.10
CA ILE A 47 3.98 -4.85 5.31
C ILE A 47 5.52 -4.81 5.18
N ALA A 48 6.06 -5.12 4.00
CA ALA A 48 7.50 -5.02 3.74
C ALA A 48 7.98 -3.57 3.85
N TRP A 49 7.17 -2.61 3.41
CA TRP A 49 7.45 -1.18 3.57
C TRP A 49 7.42 -0.74 5.04
N THR A 50 6.48 -1.23 5.85
CA THR A 50 6.56 -1.08 7.32
C THR A 50 7.86 -1.64 7.86
N GLY A 51 8.27 -2.82 7.41
CA GLY A 51 9.57 -3.42 7.78
C GLY A 51 10.73 -2.48 7.48
N HIS A 52 10.77 -1.88 6.28
CA HIS A 52 11.78 -0.89 5.93
C HIS A 52 11.73 0.36 6.83
N LEU A 53 10.53 0.91 7.09
CA LEU A 53 10.39 2.09 7.94
C LEU A 53 10.84 1.83 9.38
N VAL A 54 10.43 0.71 9.97
CA VAL A 54 10.74 0.31 11.34
C VAL A 54 12.21 -0.05 11.52
N HIS A 55 12.82 -0.75 10.56
CA HIS A 55 14.20 -1.23 10.68
C HIS A 55 15.24 -0.26 10.15
N VAL A 56 14.91 0.67 9.25
CA VAL A 56 15.88 1.55 8.60
C VAL A 56 15.49 3.01 8.78
N ALA A 57 14.33 3.44 8.28
CA ALA A 57 14.01 4.87 8.22
C ALA A 57 13.88 5.53 9.62
N ILE A 58 13.21 4.86 10.57
CA ILE A 58 13.05 5.36 11.94
C ILE A 58 14.40 5.40 12.68
N PRO A 59 15.23 4.34 12.71
CA PRO A 59 16.57 4.43 13.28
C PRO A 59 17.43 5.54 12.67
N GLU A 60 17.47 5.67 11.34
CA GLU A 60 18.24 6.72 10.66
C GLU A 60 17.71 8.11 11.02
N SER A 61 16.38 8.29 11.12
CA SER A 61 15.80 9.56 11.60
C SER A 61 16.18 9.92 13.03
N ARG A 62 16.67 8.93 13.81
CA ARG A 62 17.16 9.07 15.19
C ARG A 62 18.70 9.09 15.26
N GLY A 63 19.40 9.25 14.13
CA GLY A 63 20.86 9.28 14.07
C GLY A 63 21.53 7.92 14.31
N GLN A 64 20.78 6.82 14.20
CA GLN A 64 21.28 5.47 14.33
C GLN A 64 21.41 4.81 12.95
N HIS A 65 22.65 4.57 12.52
CA HIS A 65 22.90 3.94 11.23
C HIS A 65 22.46 2.47 11.20
N VAL A 66 21.61 2.12 10.23
CA VAL A 66 21.21 0.74 9.95
C VAL A 66 21.34 0.41 8.46
N GLY A 67 22.21 -0.54 8.15
CA GLY A 67 22.53 -0.99 6.80
C GLY A 67 22.50 -2.51 6.66
N TRP A 68 22.78 -2.99 5.45
CA TRP A 68 22.83 -4.42 5.14
C TRP A 68 23.83 -5.21 5.99
N ASP A 69 24.88 -4.54 6.45
CA ASP A 69 25.96 -5.06 7.27
C ASP A 69 25.54 -5.31 8.73
N ASN A 70 24.56 -4.56 9.26
CA ASN A 70 24.23 -4.60 10.69
C ASN A 70 22.74 -4.83 11.04
N PHE A 71 21.80 -4.75 10.08
CA PHE A 71 20.35 -4.81 10.37
C PHE A 71 19.89 -6.11 11.03
N LEU A 72 20.63 -7.21 10.88
CA LEU A 72 20.34 -8.49 11.55
C LEU A 72 20.72 -8.51 13.04
N SER A 73 21.58 -7.58 13.46
CA SER A 73 22.11 -7.49 14.82
C SER A 73 21.55 -6.29 15.60
N VAL A 74 20.94 -5.33 14.90
CA VAL A 74 20.32 -4.15 15.49
C VAL A 74 18.82 -4.37 15.63
N LEU A 75 18.32 -4.33 16.87
CA LEU A 75 16.89 -4.43 17.13
C LEU A 75 16.20 -3.10 16.80
N PRO A 76 15.04 -3.10 16.10
CA PRO A 76 14.28 -1.88 15.85
C PRO A 76 13.57 -1.34 17.11
N HIS A 77 13.36 -2.18 18.12
CA HIS A 77 12.76 -1.81 19.39
C HIS A 77 13.48 -2.54 20.55
N PRO A 78 13.77 -1.87 21.69
CA PRO A 78 14.52 -2.48 22.80
C PRO A 78 13.92 -3.79 23.34
N ALA A 79 12.58 -3.89 23.37
CA ALA A 79 11.89 -5.09 23.82
C ALA A 79 11.86 -6.25 22.79
N GLY A 80 12.44 -6.06 21.60
CA GLY A 80 12.44 -7.06 20.53
C GLY A 80 11.03 -7.50 20.12
N LEU A 81 10.88 -8.76 19.72
CA LEU A 81 9.62 -9.35 19.27
C LEU A 81 8.77 -9.97 20.41
N ALA A 82 9.25 -9.98 21.65
CA ALA A 82 8.53 -10.61 22.76
C ALA A 82 7.13 -9.98 23.00
N PRO A 83 6.94 -8.64 22.97
CA PRO A 83 5.61 -8.04 23.08
C PRO A 83 4.65 -8.41 21.95
N PHE A 84 5.17 -8.63 20.73
CA PHE A 84 4.37 -9.08 19.59
C PHE A 84 3.71 -10.44 19.87
N PHE A 85 4.51 -11.42 20.28
CA PHE A 85 4.02 -12.79 20.53
C PHE A 85 3.19 -12.93 21.81
N THR A 86 3.37 -12.06 22.79
CA THR A 86 2.56 -12.05 24.02
C THR A 86 1.27 -11.23 23.88
N GLY A 87 1.07 -10.54 22.75
CA GLY A 87 -0.11 -9.69 22.52
C GLY A 87 -0.07 -8.33 23.21
N ASN A 88 1.03 -7.99 23.90
CA ASN A 88 1.21 -6.68 24.55
C ASN A 88 1.72 -5.63 23.56
N TRP A 89 0.99 -5.41 22.46
CA TRP A 89 1.43 -4.56 21.34
C TRP A 89 1.57 -3.08 21.69
N GLY A 90 0.88 -2.63 22.75
CA GLY A 90 0.95 -1.25 23.23
C GLY A 90 2.37 -0.80 23.60
N VAL A 91 3.28 -1.73 23.91
CA VAL A 91 4.69 -1.45 24.17
C VAL A 91 5.36 -0.74 22.98
N TYR A 92 5.01 -1.10 21.74
CA TYR A 92 5.62 -0.51 20.54
C TYR A 92 5.22 0.94 20.25
N ALA A 93 4.22 1.46 20.97
CA ALA A 93 3.75 2.84 20.88
C ALA A 93 4.30 3.74 22.00
N GLN A 94 5.05 3.18 22.96
CA GLN A 94 5.53 3.91 24.13
C GLN A 94 6.78 4.73 23.81
N ASN A 95 6.89 5.90 24.45
CA ASN A 95 8.00 6.84 24.29
C ASN A 95 8.21 7.26 22.82
N PRO A 96 7.24 7.99 22.22
CA PRO A 96 7.42 8.57 20.90
C PRO A 96 8.55 9.61 20.89
N ASP A 97 9.00 9.97 19.69
CA ASP A 97 9.88 11.12 19.49
C ASP A 97 9.22 12.38 20.07
N THR A 98 10.01 13.21 20.74
CA THR A 98 9.50 14.39 21.44
C THR A 98 9.21 15.54 20.49
N ALA A 99 8.48 16.57 20.95
CA ALA A 99 8.27 17.79 20.18
C ALA A 99 9.56 18.56 19.86
N TYR A 100 10.67 18.25 20.55
CA TYR A 100 11.99 18.85 20.36
C TYR A 100 12.97 17.90 19.65
N GLN A 101 12.48 16.78 19.09
CA GLN A 101 13.33 15.86 18.35
C GLN A 101 14.01 16.57 17.18
N VAL A 102 15.30 16.33 17.05
CA VAL A 102 16.11 16.82 15.93
C VAL A 102 16.24 15.69 14.92
N PHE A 103 15.64 15.86 13.74
CA PHE A 103 15.64 14.84 12.69
C PHE A 103 17.07 14.49 12.27
N ASN A 104 17.34 13.19 12.13
CA ASN A 104 18.67 12.62 11.88
C ASN A 104 19.67 12.80 13.05
N SER A 105 19.17 12.83 14.29
CA SER A 105 19.96 12.94 15.52
C SER A 105 19.31 12.14 16.67
N THR A 106 20.10 11.78 17.67
CA THR A 106 19.61 11.12 18.89
C THR A 106 18.90 12.11 19.85
N GLU A 107 19.04 13.42 19.62
CA GLU A 107 18.46 14.45 20.48
C GLU A 107 16.92 14.45 20.41
N GLY A 108 16.27 14.27 21.57
CA GLY A 108 14.82 14.23 21.68
C GLY A 108 14.16 12.99 21.07
N SER A 109 14.95 11.98 20.67
CA SER A 109 14.47 10.75 20.05
C SER A 109 13.89 9.77 21.08
N GLY A 110 12.78 9.13 20.70
CA GLY A 110 12.10 8.11 21.48
C GLY A 110 12.48 6.68 21.08
N THR A 111 11.68 5.72 21.52
CA THR A 111 11.85 4.29 21.17
C THR A 111 10.65 3.70 20.45
N ALA A 112 9.50 4.40 20.40
CA ALA A 112 8.32 3.91 19.72
C ALA A 112 8.61 3.60 18.24
N ILE A 113 7.97 2.57 17.71
CA ILE A 113 8.08 2.19 16.29
C ILE A 113 6.73 2.22 15.57
N LEU A 114 5.62 2.21 16.32
CA LEU A 114 4.26 2.23 15.78
C LEU A 114 3.42 3.16 16.65
N THR A 115 3.06 4.34 16.15
CA THR A 115 2.30 5.34 16.91
C THR A 115 1.01 5.74 16.21
N PHE A 116 0.21 6.58 16.86
CA PHE A 116 -0.99 7.18 16.30
C PHE A 116 -1.13 8.62 16.83
N LEU A 117 -0.08 9.42 16.63
CA LEU A 117 0.04 10.77 17.21
C LEU A 117 -0.86 11.77 16.47
N GLY A 118 -0.86 11.70 15.14
CA GLY A 118 -1.48 12.70 14.29
C GLY A 118 -0.69 14.01 14.23
N GLY A 119 -1.11 14.89 13.32
CA GLY A 119 -0.43 16.15 13.06
C GLY A 119 0.95 15.94 12.42
N PHE A 120 1.88 16.86 12.73
CA PHE A 120 3.19 16.92 12.09
C PHE A 120 4.30 16.97 13.12
N HIS A 121 5.44 16.40 12.75
CA HIS A 121 6.69 16.55 13.46
C HIS A 121 7.13 18.02 13.46
N PRO A 122 7.28 18.70 14.61
CA PRO A 122 7.39 20.16 14.66
C PRO A 122 8.56 20.77 13.87
N GLN A 123 9.70 20.07 13.79
CA GLN A 123 10.87 20.57 13.07
C GLN A 123 10.74 20.43 11.54
N THR A 124 10.24 19.27 11.09
CA THR A 124 10.23 18.88 9.67
C THR A 124 8.96 19.31 8.97
N GLU A 125 7.90 19.60 9.72
CA GLU A 125 6.56 19.95 9.25
C GLU A 125 5.97 18.85 8.34
N ALA A 126 6.33 17.59 8.63
CA ALA A 126 5.86 16.41 7.93
C ALA A 126 5.27 15.37 8.90
N LEU A 127 4.52 14.41 8.37
CA LEU A 127 3.94 13.31 9.14
C LEU A 127 5.01 12.52 9.91
N TRP A 128 4.65 12.01 11.08
CA TRP A 128 5.53 11.19 11.89
C TRP A 128 5.86 9.86 11.20
N LEU A 129 7.14 9.48 11.15
CA LEU A 129 7.57 8.22 10.53
C LEU A 129 6.93 6.99 11.20
N THR A 130 6.75 7.03 12.52
CA THR A 130 6.10 5.98 13.31
C THR A 130 4.60 5.88 13.02
N ASP A 131 3.93 6.98 12.67
CA ASP A 131 2.54 6.97 12.22
C ASP A 131 2.45 6.41 10.79
N ILE A 132 3.37 6.78 9.89
CA ILE A 132 3.45 6.23 8.52
C ILE A 132 3.71 4.71 8.58
N ALA A 133 4.63 4.26 9.44
CA ALA A 133 4.93 2.83 9.62
C ALA A 133 3.69 2.06 10.10
N HIS A 134 2.97 2.60 11.08
CA HIS A 134 1.74 2.00 11.59
C HIS A 134 0.62 2.00 10.54
N HIS A 135 0.45 3.09 9.79
CA HIS A 135 -0.48 3.16 8.67
C HIS A 135 -0.25 2.03 7.66
N HIS A 136 0.99 1.86 7.20
CA HIS A 136 1.35 0.81 6.25
C HIS A 136 1.13 -0.61 6.79
N LEU A 137 1.36 -0.83 8.08
CA LEU A 137 1.12 -2.12 8.71
C LEU A 137 -0.37 -2.44 8.73
N ALA A 138 -1.18 -1.45 9.15
CA ALA A 138 -2.63 -1.58 9.23
C ALA A 138 -3.25 -1.85 7.85
N ILE A 139 -2.95 -1.03 6.84
CA ILE A 139 -3.49 -1.25 5.49
C ILE A 139 -2.94 -2.54 4.86
N GLY A 140 -1.69 -2.91 5.18
CA GLY A 140 -1.08 -4.15 4.72
C GLY A 140 -1.87 -5.37 5.19
N CYS A 141 -2.20 -5.43 6.49
CA CYS A 141 -3.05 -6.48 7.06
C CYS A 141 -4.44 -6.51 6.41
N ILE A 142 -5.07 -5.34 6.20
CA ILE A 142 -6.37 -5.24 5.53
C ILE A 142 -6.31 -5.84 4.13
N PHE A 143 -5.29 -5.50 3.34
CA PHE A 143 -5.14 -6.00 1.98
C PHE A 143 -4.80 -7.49 1.92
N VAL A 144 -4.00 -8.00 2.86
CA VAL A 144 -3.76 -9.45 3.00
C VAL A 144 -5.09 -10.19 3.23
N ILE A 145 -5.91 -9.72 4.17
CA ILE A 145 -7.22 -10.33 4.44
C ILE A 145 -8.14 -10.22 3.21
N ALA A 146 -8.23 -9.04 2.60
CA ALA A 146 -9.06 -8.80 1.41
C ALA A 146 -8.65 -9.70 0.23
N GLY A 147 -7.36 -10.00 0.06
CA GLY A 147 -6.88 -10.91 -0.98
C GLY A 147 -7.17 -12.39 -0.76
N HIS A 148 -7.90 -12.76 0.31
CA HIS A 148 -8.42 -14.11 0.52
C HIS A 148 -9.94 -14.21 0.28
N MET A 149 -10.55 -13.19 -0.31
CA MET A 149 -12.00 -13.13 -0.53
C MET A 149 -12.46 -14.00 -1.71
N TYR A 150 -11.75 -14.01 -2.84
CA TYR A 150 -12.26 -14.62 -4.06
C TYR A 150 -11.88 -16.09 -4.21
N ARG A 151 -12.77 -16.87 -4.80
CA ARG A 151 -12.60 -18.32 -4.94
C ARG A 151 -11.53 -18.65 -5.96
N THR A 152 -10.62 -19.54 -5.59
CA THR A 152 -9.57 -20.08 -6.47
C THR A 152 -9.68 -21.60 -6.54
N ASN A 153 -8.62 -22.28 -6.98
CA ASN A 153 -8.52 -23.75 -7.04
C ASN A 153 -8.59 -24.44 -5.65
N PHE A 154 -8.56 -23.70 -4.55
CA PHE A 154 -8.77 -24.23 -3.19
C PHE A 154 -10.25 -24.42 -2.81
N GLY A 155 -11.20 -24.08 -3.70
CA GLY A 155 -12.62 -24.40 -3.54
C GLY A 155 -13.40 -23.50 -2.56
N ILE A 156 -12.73 -22.64 -1.80
CA ILE A 156 -13.34 -21.69 -0.85
C ILE A 156 -13.14 -20.25 -1.34
N GLY A 157 -14.14 -19.40 -1.13
CA GLY A 157 -14.16 -17.97 -1.49
C GLY A 157 -15.39 -17.62 -2.35
N HIS A 158 -15.42 -16.39 -2.85
CA HIS A 158 -16.52 -15.87 -3.66
C HIS A 158 -16.26 -15.90 -5.18
N SER A 159 -17.28 -16.19 -5.97
CA SER A 159 -17.30 -15.91 -7.42
C SER A 159 -17.81 -14.51 -7.66
N ILE A 160 -17.06 -13.70 -8.41
CA ILE A 160 -17.45 -12.31 -8.69
C ILE A 160 -18.72 -12.29 -9.56
N ARG A 161 -18.83 -13.24 -10.49
CA ARG A 161 -20.03 -13.40 -11.32
C ARG A 161 -21.27 -13.66 -10.47
N GLU A 162 -21.19 -14.59 -9.52
CA GLU A 162 -22.33 -14.93 -8.64
C GLU A 162 -22.72 -13.73 -7.76
N ILE A 163 -21.75 -12.98 -7.24
CA ILE A 163 -22.01 -11.74 -6.49
C ILE A 163 -22.77 -10.75 -7.39
N LEU A 164 -22.27 -10.45 -8.59
CA LEU A 164 -22.88 -9.48 -9.49
C LEU A 164 -24.29 -9.93 -9.90
N ASP A 165 -24.47 -11.19 -10.26
CA ASP A 165 -25.76 -11.70 -10.69
C ASP A 165 -26.80 -11.68 -9.56
N ALA A 166 -26.38 -11.90 -8.31
CA ALA A 166 -27.27 -11.84 -7.15
C ALA A 166 -27.58 -10.41 -6.70
N HIS A 167 -26.71 -9.45 -7.00
CA HIS A 167 -26.81 -8.07 -6.52
C HIS A 167 -27.83 -7.25 -7.32
N ASN A 168 -29.10 -7.44 -6.99
CA ASN A 168 -30.23 -6.68 -7.52
C ASN A 168 -30.84 -5.80 -6.42
N PRO A 169 -31.47 -4.67 -6.78
CA PRO A 169 -32.13 -3.82 -5.80
C PRO A 169 -33.20 -4.60 -5.00
N PRO A 170 -33.42 -4.24 -3.72
CA PRO A 170 -34.49 -4.83 -2.92
C PRO A 170 -35.84 -4.72 -3.64
N LYS A 171 -36.69 -5.75 -3.49
CA LYS A 171 -38.05 -5.72 -4.05
C LYS A 171 -38.81 -4.50 -3.51
N GLY A 172 -39.39 -3.70 -4.41
CA GLY A 172 -40.15 -2.49 -4.04
C GLY A 172 -39.31 -1.23 -3.86
N THR A 173 -38.00 -1.26 -4.18
CA THR A 173 -37.18 -0.04 -4.21
C THR A 173 -37.73 0.92 -5.28
N PRO A 174 -38.12 2.15 -4.93
CA PRO A 174 -38.61 3.14 -5.90
C PRO A 174 -37.49 3.54 -6.87
N GLY A 175 -37.78 3.50 -8.18
CA GLY A 175 -36.86 3.87 -9.25
C GLY A 175 -36.70 2.76 -10.30
N ASP A 176 -36.22 3.13 -11.49
CA ASP A 176 -35.95 2.20 -12.59
C ASP A 176 -34.43 1.96 -12.69
N LEU A 177 -33.91 1.12 -11.79
CA LEU A 177 -32.48 0.74 -11.76
C LEU A 177 -32.16 -0.38 -12.77
N GLY A 178 -33.11 -0.72 -13.65
CA GLY A 178 -32.95 -1.72 -14.69
C GLY A 178 -32.79 -3.15 -14.17
N ALA A 179 -32.22 -4.01 -15.02
CA ALA A 179 -32.06 -5.44 -14.75
C ALA A 179 -30.91 -5.80 -13.78
N GLY A 180 -30.33 -4.82 -13.07
CA GLY A 180 -29.18 -5.00 -12.17
C GLY A 180 -27.86 -5.29 -12.91
N HIS A 181 -26.91 -5.95 -12.25
CA HIS A 181 -25.55 -6.17 -12.76
C HIS A 181 -25.40 -7.40 -13.69
N LYS A 182 -26.48 -7.85 -14.33
CA LYS A 182 -26.49 -9.07 -15.16
C LYS A 182 -25.51 -8.96 -16.34
N GLY A 183 -24.68 -9.98 -16.51
CA GLY A 183 -23.70 -10.05 -17.60
C GLY A 183 -22.50 -9.10 -17.44
N LEU A 184 -22.48 -8.26 -16.39
CA LEU A 184 -21.41 -7.27 -16.19
C LEU A 184 -20.03 -7.93 -16.02
N TYR A 185 -19.97 -9.08 -15.36
CA TYR A 185 -18.72 -9.85 -15.22
C TYR A 185 -18.08 -10.13 -16.59
N ASP A 186 -18.87 -10.63 -17.54
CA ASP A 186 -18.37 -10.98 -18.87
C ASP A 186 -18.11 -9.74 -19.73
N THR A 187 -18.94 -8.70 -19.62
CA THR A 187 -18.70 -7.42 -20.29
C THR A 187 -17.33 -6.85 -19.90
N ILE A 188 -17.00 -6.85 -18.61
CA ILE A 188 -15.71 -6.35 -18.10
C ILE A 188 -14.58 -7.32 -18.46
N ASN A 189 -14.73 -8.60 -18.13
CA ASN A 189 -13.62 -9.55 -18.23
C ASN A 189 -13.24 -9.90 -19.70
N ASN A 190 -14.15 -9.67 -20.65
CA ASN A 190 -13.90 -9.88 -22.08
C ASN A 190 -13.47 -8.61 -22.83
N SER A 191 -13.65 -7.41 -22.28
CA SER A 191 -13.27 -6.15 -22.93
C SER A 191 -12.07 -5.50 -22.24
N LEU A 192 -10.91 -5.55 -22.91
CA LEU A 192 -9.72 -4.83 -22.43
C LEU A 192 -9.92 -3.32 -22.40
N HIS A 193 -10.72 -2.76 -23.32
CA HIS A 193 -11.04 -1.33 -23.30
C HIS A 193 -11.88 -0.95 -22.07
N PHE A 194 -12.80 -1.81 -21.64
CA PHE A 194 -13.56 -1.57 -20.42
C PHE A 194 -12.66 -1.62 -19.18
N GLN A 195 -11.79 -2.63 -19.09
CA GLN A 195 -10.81 -2.75 -18.00
C GLN A 195 -9.86 -1.55 -17.96
N LEU A 196 -9.36 -1.12 -19.13
CA LEU A 196 -8.49 0.04 -19.23
C LEU A 196 -9.21 1.33 -18.83
N GLY A 197 -10.45 1.54 -19.29
CA GLY A 197 -11.25 2.70 -18.93
C GLY A 197 -11.49 2.80 -17.42
N LEU A 198 -11.87 1.69 -16.77
CA LEU A 198 -12.02 1.65 -15.32
C LEU A 198 -10.69 1.89 -14.60
N ALA A 199 -9.61 1.25 -15.04
CA ALA A 199 -8.29 1.38 -14.42
C ALA A 199 -7.78 2.82 -14.51
N LEU A 200 -7.93 3.48 -15.66
CA LEU A 200 -7.54 4.88 -15.86
C LEU A 200 -8.41 5.83 -15.04
N ALA A 201 -9.73 5.59 -14.95
CA ALA A 201 -10.61 6.40 -14.13
C ALA A 201 -10.25 6.28 -12.63
N SER A 202 -10.06 5.05 -12.12
CA SER A 202 -9.63 4.83 -10.73
C SER A 202 -8.25 5.42 -10.46
N LEU A 203 -7.29 5.22 -11.37
CA LEU A 203 -5.96 5.78 -11.23
C LEU A 203 -5.98 7.30 -11.25
N GLY A 204 -6.70 7.94 -12.17
CA GLY A 204 -6.81 9.40 -12.23
C GLY A 204 -7.40 10.01 -10.95
N VAL A 205 -8.42 9.36 -10.37
CA VAL A 205 -8.98 9.78 -9.06
C VAL A 205 -7.92 9.69 -7.96
N VAL A 206 -7.18 8.58 -7.87
CA VAL A 206 -6.13 8.42 -6.85
C VAL A 206 -4.94 9.35 -7.11
N THR A 207 -4.57 9.60 -8.37
CA THR A 207 -3.49 10.54 -8.74
C THR A 207 -3.83 11.96 -8.32
N SER A 208 -5.07 12.41 -8.54
CA SER A 208 -5.53 13.71 -8.04
C SER A 208 -5.57 13.73 -6.50
N LEU A 209 -6.01 12.64 -5.86
CA LEU A 209 -5.99 12.52 -4.41
C LEU A 209 -4.56 12.63 -3.84
N VAL A 210 -3.58 12.02 -4.49
CA VAL A 210 -2.15 12.14 -4.14
C VAL A 210 -1.73 13.61 -4.20
N ALA A 211 -2.06 14.34 -5.26
CA ALA A 211 -1.76 15.76 -5.37
C ALA A 211 -2.35 16.55 -4.19
N GLN A 212 -3.64 16.32 -3.87
CA GLN A 212 -4.34 17.04 -2.81
C GLN A 212 -3.82 16.68 -1.42
N HIS A 213 -3.51 15.42 -1.16
CA HIS A 213 -3.03 15.01 0.15
C HIS A 213 -1.56 15.39 0.39
N MET A 214 -0.68 15.30 -0.62
CA MET A 214 0.75 15.54 -0.41
C MET A 214 1.09 17.00 -0.08
N TYR A 215 0.30 17.98 -0.54
CA TYR A 215 0.53 19.38 -0.17
C TYR A 215 -0.09 19.75 1.18
N ALA A 216 -1.24 19.15 1.53
CA ALA A 216 -1.95 19.44 2.78
C ALA A 216 -1.43 18.62 3.98
N LEU A 217 -0.91 17.42 3.71
CA LEU A 217 -0.36 16.47 4.68
C LEU A 217 1.05 16.03 4.21
N PRO A 218 2.08 16.88 4.33
CA PRO A 218 3.42 16.56 3.85
C PRO A 218 3.98 15.29 4.49
N SER A 219 4.43 14.33 3.70
CA SER A 219 4.97 13.04 4.19
C SER A 219 6.49 12.95 4.20
N TYR A 220 7.18 13.94 3.64
CA TYR A 220 8.64 13.97 3.53
C TYR A 220 9.22 15.11 4.36
N ALA A 221 10.28 14.83 5.11
CA ALA A 221 10.88 15.82 6.00
C ALA A 221 11.30 17.09 5.23
N PHE A 222 10.93 18.26 5.76
CA PHE A 222 11.27 19.59 5.24
C PHE A 222 10.67 19.95 3.87
N ILE A 223 9.88 19.08 3.24
CA ILE A 223 9.31 19.37 1.91
C ILE A 223 8.33 20.56 1.95
N ALA A 224 7.66 20.80 3.09
CA ALA A 224 6.76 21.94 3.27
C ALA A 224 7.48 23.30 3.17
N LYS A 225 8.81 23.31 3.36
CA LYS A 225 9.66 24.51 3.28
C LYS A 225 10.25 24.72 1.88
N ASP A 226 10.18 23.70 1.02
CA ASP A 226 10.57 23.80 -0.39
C ASP A 226 9.34 24.09 -1.26
N TYR A 227 9.01 25.37 -1.35
CA TYR A 227 7.81 25.83 -2.07
C TYR A 227 7.83 25.51 -3.56
N THR A 228 9.00 25.54 -4.19
CA THR A 228 9.12 25.23 -5.62
C THR A 228 8.87 23.76 -5.87
N THR A 229 9.45 22.87 -5.06
CA THR A 229 9.19 21.43 -5.16
C THR A 229 7.73 21.10 -4.87
N GLN A 230 7.11 21.70 -3.86
CA GLN A 230 5.68 21.51 -3.58
C GLN A 230 4.77 21.96 -4.74
N ALA A 231 5.01 23.15 -5.28
CA ALA A 231 4.26 23.65 -6.43
C ALA A 231 4.44 22.74 -7.66
N ALA A 232 5.66 22.27 -7.91
CA ALA A 232 5.95 21.36 -9.00
C ALA A 232 5.26 20.01 -8.84
N LEU A 233 5.32 19.39 -7.65
CA LEU A 233 4.69 18.09 -7.38
C LEU A 233 3.17 18.15 -7.47
N TYR A 234 2.54 19.19 -6.93
CA TYR A 234 1.10 19.38 -7.03
C TYR A 234 0.67 19.52 -8.49
N THR A 235 1.31 20.43 -9.23
CA THR A 235 0.99 20.66 -10.64
C THR A 235 1.23 19.40 -11.47
N HIS A 236 2.36 18.72 -11.26
CA HIS A 236 2.70 17.49 -11.95
C HIS A 236 1.61 16.41 -11.81
N HIS A 237 1.19 16.10 -10.58
CA HIS A 237 0.19 15.07 -10.35
C HIS A 237 -1.22 15.50 -10.78
N GLN A 238 -1.55 16.79 -10.86
CA GLN A 238 -2.84 17.22 -11.42
C GLN A 238 -2.88 17.16 -12.95
N TYR A 239 -1.73 17.22 -13.62
CA TYR A 239 -1.65 17.10 -15.07
C TYR A 239 -1.57 15.65 -15.57
N ILE A 240 -1.13 14.71 -14.72
CA ILE A 240 -1.18 13.26 -14.99
C ILE A 240 -2.61 12.75 -14.84
#